data_AF-A0A6N6SU42-F1
#
_entry.id   AF-A0A6N6SU42-F1
#
_cell.length_a   1.000
_cell.length_b   1.000
_cell.length_c   1.000
_cell.angle_alpha   90.00
_cell.angle_beta   90.00
_cell.angle_gamma   90.00
#
_symmetry.space_group_name_H-M   'P 1'
#
loop_
_entity.id
_entity.type
_entity.pdbx_description
1 polymer ?
#
loop_
_entity_poly.entity_id
_entity_poly.type
_entity_poly.pdbx_seq_one_letter_code
_entity_poly.pdbx_strand_id
1 'polypeptide(L)'
;MSDRYNVIVAPLARWSSRIAFFAASLIVADVALHRLTSFPTPVALNLFRVGYGIAALAVLVGLVAMAQIWRRGYGGAGRAAIGVLLPILLAAWPLAYVPAYMNLPPINDITTDPASPPRFAALSKLRPAGANSPNYPGERFALLQQQAFPDVRTLVVERSLEETFELVEESVAKLRWKVAATEPPVGRPARAGILEATDRTLLVGFTDDIVIRVEGNATRSRVDVRSASRFGTFDFGQNANRVRRLLAEVQARADATTPSAIAGRRGLRSTRAGAVLKKLKARDQKKAESRSERDRAPSSAQRVRAPRESQR
;
A
#
# COMPACT_ATOMS: atom_id res chain seq x y z
N MET A 1 19.61 49.94 29.04
CA MET A 1 18.15 50.04 28.78
C MET A 1 17.83 49.17 27.58
N SER A 2 17.37 47.94 27.82
CA SER A 2 16.86 47.06 26.76
C SER A 2 15.37 47.32 26.60
N ASP A 3 15.01 48.10 25.59
CA ASP A 3 13.62 48.24 25.16
C ASP A 3 13.14 46.87 24.64
N ARG A 4 12.49 46.11 25.53
CA ARG A 4 11.68 44.97 25.12
C ARG A 4 10.44 45.55 24.45
N TYR A 5 10.53 45.78 23.15
CA TYR A 5 9.34 45.94 22.31
C TYR A 5 8.41 44.77 22.60
N ASN A 6 7.32 45.01 23.32
CA ASN A 6 6.28 44.03 23.57
C ASN A 6 5.58 43.79 22.23
N VAL A 7 6.13 42.87 21.43
CA VAL A 7 5.50 42.45 20.18
C VAL A 7 4.16 41.82 20.54
N ILE A 8 3.07 42.52 20.23
CA ILE A 8 1.71 42.02 20.46
C ILE A 8 1.52 40.80 19.55
N VAL A 9 1.37 39.63 20.17
CA VAL A 9 1.12 38.38 19.44
C VAL A 9 -0.35 38.31 19.08
N ALA A 10 -0.66 38.07 17.81
CA ALA A 10 -2.03 37.90 17.35
C ALA A 10 -2.72 36.74 18.14
N PRO A 11 -3.82 37.00 18.88
CA PRO A 11 -4.51 35.95 19.63
C PRO A 11 -4.96 34.79 18.74
N LEU A 12 -5.37 35.09 17.50
CA LEU A 12 -5.78 34.11 16.50
C LEU A 12 -4.64 33.17 16.09
N ALA A 13 -3.38 33.63 16.04
CA ALA A 13 -2.24 32.75 15.74
C ALA A 13 -2.06 31.69 16.83
N ARG A 14 -2.23 32.08 18.11
CA ARG A 14 -2.19 31.13 19.24
C ARG A 14 -3.34 30.12 19.16
N TRP A 15 -4.56 30.59 18.93
CA TRP A 15 -5.73 29.71 18.83
C TRP A 15 -5.65 28.77 17.62
N SER A 16 -5.23 29.25 16.44
CA SER A 16 -5.06 28.41 15.25
C SER A 16 -4.14 27.21 15.52
N SER A 17 -2.94 27.43 16.09
CA SER A 17 -2.04 26.33 16.45
C SER A 17 -2.64 25.34 17.46
N ARG A 18 -3.36 25.83 18.49
CA ARG A 18 -4.00 24.97 19.50
C ARG A 18 -5.12 24.11 18.90
N ILE A 19 -5.96 24.71 18.06
CA ILE A 19 -7.03 24.00 17.34
C ILE A 19 -6.41 22.96 16.41
N ALA A 20 -5.33 23.30 15.69
CA ALA A 20 -4.61 22.35 14.83
C ALA A 20 -4.04 21.17 15.61
N PHE A 21 -3.37 21.40 16.74
CA PHE A 21 -2.85 20.32 17.59
C PHE A 21 -3.98 19.46 18.16
N PHE A 22 -5.09 20.06 18.60
CA PHE A 22 -6.24 19.31 19.07
C PHE A 22 -6.85 18.42 17.98
N ALA A 23 -7.06 18.96 16.77
CA ALA A 23 -7.52 18.19 15.62
C ALA A 23 -6.55 17.05 15.26
N ALA A 24 -5.24 17.33 15.27
CA ALA A 24 -4.20 16.34 15.03
C ALA A 24 -4.26 15.20 16.04
N SER A 25 -4.29 15.53 17.33
CA SER A 25 -4.38 14.56 18.42
C SER A 25 -5.67 13.73 18.31
N LEU A 26 -6.80 14.36 18.00
CA LEU A 26 -8.08 13.66 17.82
C LEU A 26 -8.02 12.66 16.66
N ILE A 27 -7.54 13.07 15.49
CA ILE A 27 -7.43 12.21 14.30
C ILE A 27 -6.46 11.05 14.55
N VAL A 28 -5.29 11.33 15.13
CA VAL A 28 -4.29 10.29 15.41
C VAL A 28 -4.80 9.30 16.46
N ALA A 29 -5.44 9.79 17.53
CA ALA A 29 -6.05 8.94 18.54
C ALA A 29 -7.17 8.08 17.96
N ASP A 30 -8.03 8.63 17.10
CA ASP A 30 -9.09 7.90 16.43
C ASP A 30 -8.54 6.79 15.51
N VAL A 31 -7.53 7.09 14.68
CA VAL A 31 -6.82 6.07 13.87
C VAL A 31 -6.24 4.97 14.77
N ALA A 32 -5.53 5.35 15.84
CA ALA A 32 -4.90 4.40 16.74
C ALA A 32 -5.95 3.51 17.44
N LEU A 33 -7.04 4.11 17.93
CA LEU A 33 -8.12 3.41 18.58
C LEU A 33 -8.83 2.45 17.61
N HIS A 34 -9.17 2.91 16.41
CA HIS A 34 -9.77 2.07 15.38
C HIS A 34 -8.87 0.94 14.89
N ARG A 35 -7.56 1.16 14.82
CA ARG A 35 -6.61 0.16 14.33
C ARG A 35 -6.25 -0.89 15.38
N LEU A 36 -6.07 -0.46 16.62
CA LEU A 36 -5.53 -1.30 17.71
C LEU A 36 -6.61 -1.97 18.56
N THR A 37 -7.85 -1.48 18.50
CA THR A 37 -8.96 -1.99 19.31
C THR A 37 -10.17 -2.35 18.44
N SER A 38 -11.24 -2.87 19.05
CA SER A 38 -12.51 -3.17 18.37
C SER A 38 -13.43 -1.95 18.25
N PHE A 39 -12.86 -0.77 18.04
CA PHE A 39 -13.61 0.48 17.99
C PHE A 39 -14.56 0.49 16.78
N PRO A 40 -15.86 0.80 16.96
CA PRO A 40 -16.83 0.73 15.86
C PRO A 40 -16.49 1.70 14.71
N THR A 41 -16.39 1.16 13.50
CA THR A 41 -16.05 1.95 12.30
C THR A 41 -17.00 3.13 12.02
N PRO A 42 -18.33 3.04 12.22
CA PRO A 42 -19.20 4.20 12.04
C PRO A 42 -18.87 5.36 12.98
N VAL A 43 -18.43 5.06 14.20
CA VAL A 43 -18.02 6.06 15.19
C VAL A 43 -16.70 6.70 14.77
N ALA A 44 -15.73 5.90 14.34
CA ALA A 44 -14.47 6.41 13.78
C ALA A 44 -14.69 7.33 12.58
N LEU A 45 -15.57 6.95 11.64
CA LEU A 45 -15.90 7.81 10.50
C LEU A 45 -16.50 9.16 10.92
N ASN A 46 -17.32 9.18 11.98
CA ASN A 46 -17.85 10.43 12.53
C ASN A 46 -16.75 11.27 13.21
N LEU A 47 -15.86 10.65 13.98
CA LEU A 47 -14.73 11.32 14.60
C LEU A 47 -13.75 11.88 13.57
N PHE A 48 -13.49 11.17 12.47
CA PHE A 48 -12.75 11.71 11.33
C PHE A 48 -13.42 12.97 10.76
N ARG A 49 -14.73 12.95 10.50
CA ARG A 49 -15.45 14.11 9.96
C ARG A 49 -15.32 15.33 10.89
N VAL A 50 -15.52 15.12 12.19
CA VAL A 50 -15.38 16.19 13.20
C VAL A 50 -13.92 16.67 13.27
N GLY A 51 -12.96 15.75 13.34
CA GLY A 51 -11.53 16.06 13.41
C GLY A 51 -11.04 16.88 12.21
N TYR A 52 -11.40 16.47 10.98
CA TYR A 52 -11.07 17.22 9.78
C TYR A 52 -11.82 18.55 9.69
N GLY A 53 -13.06 18.65 10.20
CA GLY A 53 -13.79 19.91 10.32
C GLY A 53 -13.07 20.91 11.25
N ILE A 54 -12.58 20.44 12.40
CA ILE A 54 -11.77 21.25 13.32
C ILE A 54 -10.43 21.64 12.68
N ALA A 55 -9.81 20.72 11.94
CA ALA A 55 -8.57 20.99 11.22
C ALA A 55 -8.76 22.09 10.15
N ALA A 56 -9.88 22.05 9.41
CA ALA A 56 -10.25 23.09 8.46
C ALA A 56 -10.47 24.45 9.14
N LEU A 57 -11.13 24.47 10.31
CA LEU A 57 -11.26 25.68 11.11
C LEU A 57 -9.89 26.23 11.54
N ALA A 58 -8.95 25.37 11.94
CA ALA A 58 -7.60 25.79 12.29
C ALA A 58 -6.89 26.49 11.13
N VAL A 59 -7.02 25.96 9.91
CA VAL A 59 -6.51 26.56 8.68
C VAL A 59 -7.13 27.94 8.45
N LEU A 60 -8.45 28.06 8.52
CA LEU A 60 -9.15 29.34 8.33
C LEU A 60 -8.68 30.40 9.33
N VAL A 61 -8.64 30.07 10.62
CA VAL A 61 -8.16 30.97 11.68
C VAL A 61 -6.69 31.33 11.47
N GLY A 62 -5.88 30.38 11.01
CA GLY A 62 -4.45 30.57 10.71
C GLY A 62 -4.22 31.53 9.56
N LEU A 63 -4.97 31.40 8.46
CA LEU A 63 -4.91 32.30 7.32
C LEU A 63 -5.32 33.73 7.71
N VAL A 64 -6.38 33.88 8.52
CA VAL A 64 -6.78 35.21 9.07
C VAL A 64 -5.68 35.79 9.95
N ALA A 65 -5.05 34.97 10.80
CA ALA A 65 -3.94 35.42 11.64
C ALA A 65 -2.73 35.86 10.80
N MET A 66 -2.39 35.13 9.73
CA MET A 66 -1.31 35.51 8.81
C MET A 66 -1.63 36.85 8.12
N ALA A 67 -2.86 37.06 7.66
CA ALA A 67 -3.29 38.33 7.07
C ALA A 67 -3.20 39.51 8.06
N GLN A 68 -3.56 39.29 9.33
CA GLN A 68 -3.42 40.32 10.38
C GLN A 68 -1.95 40.62 10.69
N ILE A 69 -1.11 39.60 10.77
CA ILE A 69 0.34 39.74 10.99
C ILE A 69 0.95 40.55 9.84
N TRP A 70 0.61 40.23 8.60
CA TRP A 70 1.07 40.96 7.41
C TRP A 70 0.64 42.44 7.41
N ARG A 71 -0.62 42.72 7.75
CA ARG A 71 -1.17 44.08 7.70
C ARG A 71 -0.80 44.96 8.88
N ARG A 72 -0.62 44.38 10.07
CA ARG A 72 -0.49 45.12 11.35
C ARG A 72 0.84 44.91 12.07
N GLY A 73 1.72 44.06 11.54
CA GLY A 73 3.03 43.78 12.14
C GLY A 73 2.97 43.00 13.46
N TYR A 74 1.88 42.26 13.71
CA TYR A 74 1.75 41.44 14.93
C TYR A 74 2.73 40.27 14.95
N GLY A 75 3.12 39.82 16.14
CA GLY A 75 3.93 38.61 16.31
C GLY A 75 3.11 37.31 16.16
N GLY A 76 3.81 36.18 16.03
CA GLY A 76 3.19 34.85 16.06
C GLY A 76 3.12 34.11 14.72
N ALA A 77 3.86 34.55 13.71
CA ALA A 77 3.88 33.93 12.37
C ALA A 77 4.12 32.42 12.41
N GLY A 78 5.07 31.94 13.23
CA GLY A 78 5.32 30.49 13.36
C GLY A 78 4.11 29.70 13.88
N ARG A 79 3.31 30.26 14.81
CA ARG A 79 2.10 29.60 15.31
C ARG A 79 0.99 29.58 14.26
N ALA A 80 0.82 30.67 13.53
CA ALA A 80 -0.14 30.72 12.43
C ALA A 80 0.26 29.73 11.31
N ALA A 81 1.55 29.63 10.99
CA ALA A 81 2.08 28.66 10.03
C ALA A 81 1.82 27.22 10.47
N ILE A 82 2.08 26.85 11.73
CA ILE A 82 1.73 25.52 12.27
C ILE A 82 0.24 25.25 12.13
N GLY A 83 -0.59 26.23 12.49
CA GLY A 83 -2.04 26.12 12.42
C GLY A 83 -2.60 25.87 11.00
N VAL A 84 -1.84 26.25 9.97
CA VAL A 84 -2.17 25.99 8.56
C VAL A 84 -1.52 24.70 8.05
N LEU A 85 -0.21 24.55 8.25
CA LEU A 85 0.58 23.48 7.64
C LEU A 85 0.31 22.10 8.27
N LEU A 86 0.08 22.02 9.59
CA LEU A 86 -0.17 20.75 10.25
C LEU A 86 -1.48 20.08 9.77
N PRO A 87 -2.64 20.77 9.71
CA PRO A 87 -3.85 20.21 9.11
C PRO A 87 -3.69 19.78 7.65
N ILE A 88 -2.98 20.58 6.84
CA ILE A 88 -2.73 20.25 5.43
C ILE A 88 -1.90 18.96 5.33
N LEU A 89 -0.85 18.83 6.14
CA LEU A 89 -0.03 17.62 6.18
C LEU A 89 -0.84 16.39 6.61
N LEU A 90 -1.71 16.53 7.61
CA LEU A 90 -2.62 15.45 8.03
C LEU A 90 -3.64 15.08 6.96
N ALA A 91 -4.07 16.04 6.15
CA ALA A 91 -4.98 15.82 5.04
C ALA A 91 -4.25 15.32 3.77
N ALA A 92 -2.91 15.32 3.72
CA ALA A 92 -2.17 14.94 2.52
C ALA A 92 -2.49 13.51 2.05
N TRP A 93 -2.59 12.56 2.99
CA TRP A 93 -2.96 11.17 2.66
C TRP A 93 -4.36 11.05 2.03
N PRO A 94 -5.46 11.51 2.67
CA PRO A 94 -6.78 11.41 2.02
C PRO A 94 -6.86 12.25 0.74
N LEU A 95 -6.17 13.39 0.66
CA LEU A 95 -6.11 14.19 -0.55
C LEU A 95 -5.42 13.45 -1.72
N ALA A 96 -4.50 12.52 -1.44
CA ALA A 96 -3.90 11.68 -2.48
C ALA A 96 -4.92 10.77 -3.20
N TYR A 97 -6.09 10.54 -2.61
CA TYR A 97 -7.19 9.77 -3.22
C TYR A 97 -8.19 10.63 -4.01
N VAL A 98 -8.05 11.96 -4.03
CA VAL A 98 -8.92 12.86 -4.82
C VAL A 98 -8.92 12.51 -6.32
N PRO A 99 -7.77 12.18 -6.97
CA PRO A 99 -7.80 11.75 -8.36
C PRO A 99 -8.61 10.46 -8.58
N ALA A 100 -8.51 9.49 -7.68
CA ALA A 100 -9.34 8.28 -7.74
C ALA A 100 -10.82 8.64 -7.56
N TYR A 101 -11.13 9.57 -6.66
CA TYR A 101 -12.50 10.05 -6.44
C TYR A 101 -13.13 10.67 -7.69
N MET A 102 -12.35 11.41 -8.47
CA MET A 102 -12.84 12.10 -9.66
C MET A 102 -12.93 11.20 -10.90
N ASN A 103 -12.15 10.12 -10.95
CA ASN A 103 -12.00 9.31 -12.17
C ASN A 103 -12.62 7.90 -12.08
N LEU A 104 -13.00 7.44 -10.89
CA LEU A 104 -13.60 6.11 -10.71
C LEU A 104 -15.04 6.23 -10.23
N PRO A 105 -15.94 5.32 -10.65
CA PRO A 105 -17.31 5.32 -10.15
C PRO A 105 -17.33 4.97 -8.65
N PRO A 106 -18.31 5.49 -7.89
CA PRO A 106 -18.45 5.21 -6.46
C PRO A 106 -18.95 3.78 -6.23
N ILE A 107 -18.02 2.82 -6.32
CA ILE A 107 -18.25 1.40 -6.11
C ILE A 107 -17.34 0.86 -5.00
N ASN A 108 -17.79 -0.20 -4.33
CA ASN A 108 -17.17 -0.76 -3.13
C ASN A 108 -17.22 -2.30 -3.06
N ASP A 109 -17.55 -2.97 -4.16
CA ASP A 109 -17.70 -4.42 -4.27
C ASP A 109 -17.19 -4.83 -5.65
N ILE A 110 -16.20 -5.70 -5.73
CA ILE A 110 -15.60 -6.08 -7.01
C ILE A 110 -15.59 -7.59 -7.10
N THR A 111 -16.09 -8.14 -8.19
CA THR A 111 -16.05 -9.58 -8.45
C THR A 111 -15.53 -9.93 -9.84
N THR A 112 -14.81 -11.03 -9.96
CA THR A 112 -14.34 -11.55 -11.25
C THR A 112 -15.45 -12.17 -12.10
N ASP A 113 -16.55 -12.61 -11.47
CA ASP A 113 -17.73 -13.19 -12.14
C ASP A 113 -19.02 -12.48 -11.68
N PRO A 114 -19.38 -11.35 -12.33
CA PRO A 114 -20.60 -10.61 -11.98
C PRO A 114 -21.90 -11.35 -12.29
N ALA A 115 -21.89 -12.37 -13.15
CA ALA A 115 -23.07 -13.16 -13.49
C ALA A 115 -23.40 -14.17 -12.38
N SER A 116 -22.38 -14.74 -11.75
CA SER A 116 -22.51 -15.63 -10.59
C SER A 116 -21.52 -15.25 -9.49
N PRO A 117 -21.74 -14.10 -8.80
CA PRO A 117 -20.78 -13.60 -7.82
C PRO A 117 -20.69 -14.58 -6.63
N PRO A 118 -19.47 -14.95 -6.19
CA PRO A 118 -19.28 -15.71 -4.96
C PRO A 118 -19.94 -15.01 -3.77
N ARG A 119 -20.61 -15.79 -2.91
CA ARG A 119 -21.41 -15.27 -1.78
C ARG A 119 -20.65 -15.43 -0.47
N PHE A 120 -20.83 -14.47 0.43
CA PHE A 120 -20.31 -14.53 1.79
C PHE A 120 -21.26 -15.36 2.68
N ALA A 121 -20.81 -16.50 3.20
CA ALA A 121 -21.55 -17.36 4.10
C ALA A 121 -21.11 -17.18 5.56
N ALA A 122 -19.80 -17.20 5.83
CA ALA A 122 -19.24 -17.01 7.17
C ALA A 122 -19.13 -15.53 7.53
N LEU A 123 -18.56 -14.72 6.62
CA LEU A 123 -18.33 -13.29 6.85
C LEU A 123 -19.61 -12.48 6.92
N SER A 124 -20.68 -12.90 6.22
CA SER A 124 -21.98 -12.22 6.30
C SER A 124 -22.54 -12.23 7.73
N LYS A 125 -22.30 -13.30 8.50
CA LYS A 125 -22.68 -13.43 9.91
C LYS A 125 -21.79 -12.60 10.85
N LEU A 126 -20.57 -12.29 10.42
CA LEU A 126 -19.57 -11.53 11.18
C LEU A 126 -19.56 -10.03 10.83
N ARG A 127 -20.52 -9.56 10.02
CA ARG A 127 -20.64 -8.14 9.72
C ARG A 127 -21.25 -7.39 10.92
N PRO A 128 -20.63 -6.30 11.37
CA PRO A 128 -21.16 -5.49 12.46
C PRO A 128 -22.41 -4.72 12.01
N ALA A 129 -23.18 -4.25 12.98
CA ALA A 129 -24.30 -3.34 12.72
C ALA A 129 -23.82 -2.07 11.97
N GLY A 130 -24.62 -1.62 11.00
CA GLY A 130 -24.31 -0.47 10.16
C GLY A 130 -23.30 -0.74 9.03
N ALA A 131 -22.84 -1.98 8.86
CA ALA A 131 -22.08 -2.37 7.68
C ALA A 131 -22.98 -2.44 6.42
N ASN A 132 -22.35 -2.33 5.26
CA ASN A 132 -22.99 -2.54 3.97
C ASN A 132 -23.60 -3.95 3.85
N SER A 133 -24.59 -4.11 2.97
CA SER A 133 -25.18 -5.42 2.69
C SER A 133 -24.14 -6.42 2.15
N PRO A 134 -24.15 -7.70 2.58
CA PRO A 134 -23.29 -8.74 2.02
C PRO A 134 -23.73 -9.20 0.63
N ASN A 135 -24.95 -8.87 0.22
CA ASN A 135 -25.47 -9.22 -1.10
C ASN A 135 -24.82 -8.36 -2.19
N TYR A 136 -24.55 -8.96 -3.35
CA TYR A 136 -23.99 -8.21 -4.47
C TYR A 136 -25.02 -7.17 -4.97
N PRO A 137 -24.62 -5.92 -5.27
CA PRO A 137 -25.58 -4.85 -5.57
C PRO A 137 -26.37 -5.02 -6.88
N GLY A 138 -25.97 -5.95 -7.76
CA GLY A 138 -26.72 -6.33 -8.97
C GLY A 138 -26.17 -5.75 -10.27
N GLU A 139 -26.95 -5.85 -11.35
CA GLU A 139 -26.48 -5.63 -12.73
C GLU A 139 -25.99 -4.20 -13.01
N ARG A 140 -26.71 -3.17 -12.54
CA ARG A 140 -26.29 -1.77 -12.73
C ARG A 140 -24.89 -1.51 -12.16
N PHE A 141 -24.59 -2.17 -11.04
CA PHE A 141 -23.30 -2.08 -10.38
C PHE A 141 -22.22 -2.84 -11.18
N ALA A 142 -22.55 -4.03 -11.69
CA ALA A 142 -21.67 -4.81 -12.57
C ALA A 142 -21.26 -4.03 -13.83
N LEU A 143 -22.18 -3.26 -14.43
CA LEU A 143 -21.88 -2.42 -15.59
C LEU A 143 -20.85 -1.33 -15.27
N LEU A 144 -21.00 -0.63 -14.14
CA LEU A 144 -20.03 0.37 -13.68
C LEU A 144 -18.66 -0.26 -13.41
N GLN A 145 -18.66 -1.44 -12.77
CA GLN A 145 -17.44 -2.21 -12.56
C GLN A 145 -16.77 -2.57 -13.87
N GLN A 146 -17.50 -3.09 -14.85
CA GLN A 146 -16.94 -3.53 -16.14
C GLN A 146 -16.32 -2.36 -16.92
N GLN A 147 -16.93 -1.18 -16.85
CA GLN A 147 -16.39 0.03 -17.48
C GLN A 147 -15.09 0.50 -16.80
N ALA A 148 -15.04 0.49 -15.47
CA ALA A 148 -13.89 0.99 -14.71
C ALA A 148 -12.73 -0.03 -14.60
N PHE A 149 -13.06 -1.33 -14.57
CA PHE A 149 -12.13 -2.42 -14.29
C PHE A 149 -12.32 -3.61 -15.25
N PRO A 150 -12.15 -3.41 -16.58
CA PRO A 150 -12.38 -4.44 -17.59
C PRO A 150 -11.40 -5.62 -17.53
N ASP A 151 -10.29 -5.45 -16.81
CA ASP A 151 -9.23 -6.44 -16.59
C ASP A 151 -9.53 -7.41 -15.45
N VAL A 152 -10.45 -7.08 -14.54
CA VAL A 152 -10.82 -7.96 -13.42
C VAL A 152 -11.75 -9.06 -13.92
N ARG A 153 -11.18 -10.25 -14.15
CA ARG A 153 -11.88 -11.41 -14.72
C ARG A 153 -11.46 -12.69 -14.01
N THR A 154 -12.27 -13.73 -14.17
CA THR A 154 -11.98 -15.07 -13.63
C THR A 154 -10.63 -15.56 -14.12
N LEU A 155 -9.83 -16.06 -13.19
CA LEU A 155 -8.56 -16.69 -13.53
C LEU A 155 -8.79 -18.16 -13.85
N VAL A 156 -8.25 -18.62 -14.98
CA VAL A 156 -8.27 -20.02 -15.37
C VAL A 156 -6.88 -20.60 -15.15
N VAL A 157 -6.81 -21.72 -14.45
CA VAL A 157 -5.56 -22.42 -14.13
C VAL A 157 -5.62 -23.82 -14.72
N GLU A 158 -4.57 -24.23 -15.44
CA GLU A 158 -4.41 -25.57 -16.02
C GLU A 158 -3.91 -26.57 -14.98
N ARG A 159 -4.63 -26.65 -13.85
CA ARG A 159 -4.35 -27.48 -12.68
C ARG A 159 -5.65 -28.07 -12.16
N SER A 160 -5.56 -29.17 -11.40
CA SER A 160 -6.75 -29.76 -10.78
C SER A 160 -7.41 -28.80 -9.79
N LEU A 161 -8.67 -29.06 -9.44
CA LEU A 161 -9.43 -28.29 -8.47
C LEU A 161 -8.71 -28.27 -7.11
N GLU A 162 -8.26 -29.43 -6.64
CA GLU A 162 -7.57 -29.60 -5.37
C GLU A 162 -6.25 -28.81 -5.34
N GLU A 163 -5.43 -28.96 -6.38
CA GLU A 163 -4.15 -28.28 -6.47
C GLU A 163 -4.33 -26.75 -6.60
N THR A 164 -5.32 -26.30 -7.37
CA THR A 164 -5.62 -24.87 -7.49
C THR A 164 -6.10 -24.29 -6.16
N PHE A 165 -6.88 -25.05 -5.39
CA PHE A 165 -7.34 -24.62 -4.07
C PHE A 165 -6.16 -24.47 -3.09
N GLU A 166 -5.23 -25.42 -3.08
CA GLU A 166 -3.99 -25.32 -2.29
C GLU A 166 -3.18 -24.06 -2.65
N LEU A 167 -3.02 -23.78 -3.95
CA LEU A 167 -2.34 -22.56 -4.42
C LEU A 167 -3.04 -21.28 -3.94
N VAL A 168 -4.37 -21.28 -3.87
CA VAL A 168 -5.16 -20.17 -3.32
C VAL A 168 -4.89 -20.00 -1.82
N GLU A 169 -4.91 -21.07 -1.05
CA GLU A 169 -4.62 -21.02 0.40
C GLU A 169 -3.23 -20.46 0.67
N GLU A 170 -2.21 -20.94 -0.06
CA GLU A 170 -0.85 -20.44 0.05
C GLU A 170 -0.72 -18.97 -0.35
N SER A 171 -1.48 -18.53 -1.36
CA SER A 171 -1.50 -17.15 -1.83
C SER A 171 -2.11 -16.22 -0.78
N VAL A 172 -3.23 -16.61 -0.19
CA VAL A 172 -3.91 -15.89 0.90
C VAL A 172 -3.00 -15.79 2.12
N ALA A 173 -2.32 -16.88 2.49
CA ALA A 173 -1.34 -16.90 3.57
C ALA A 173 -0.15 -15.96 3.29
N LYS A 174 0.36 -15.94 2.06
CA LYS A 174 1.45 -15.03 1.65
C LYS A 174 1.04 -13.56 1.75
N LEU A 175 -0.20 -13.24 1.37
CA LEU A 175 -0.77 -11.91 1.47
C LEU A 175 -1.12 -11.50 2.90
N ARG A 176 -1.02 -12.44 3.86
CA ARG A 176 -1.32 -12.25 5.30
C ARG A 176 -2.76 -11.83 5.55
N TRP A 177 -3.69 -12.28 4.72
CA TRP A 177 -5.11 -12.07 4.95
C TRP A 177 -5.59 -12.95 6.08
N LYS A 178 -6.54 -12.44 6.87
CA LYS A 178 -7.10 -13.18 8.00
C LYS A 178 -8.24 -14.06 7.49
N VAL A 179 -7.99 -15.37 7.40
CA VAL A 179 -8.98 -16.37 7.02
C VAL A 179 -10.08 -16.45 8.08
N ALA A 180 -11.33 -16.43 7.63
CA ALA A 180 -12.52 -16.56 8.47
C ALA A 180 -13.19 -17.93 8.32
N ALA A 181 -13.18 -18.49 7.11
CA ALA A 181 -13.65 -19.85 6.85
C ALA A 181 -12.95 -20.43 5.62
N THR A 182 -12.75 -21.74 5.63
CA THR A 182 -12.24 -22.52 4.52
C THR A 182 -13.12 -23.76 4.36
N GLU A 183 -13.67 -23.94 3.17
CA GLU A 183 -14.44 -25.10 2.75
C GLU A 183 -13.70 -25.73 1.56
N PRO A 184 -12.82 -26.73 1.78
CA PRO A 184 -12.08 -27.35 0.70
C PRO A 184 -13.03 -28.08 -0.27
N PRO A 185 -12.61 -28.29 -1.53
CA PRO A 185 -13.40 -29.07 -2.48
C PRO A 185 -13.58 -30.51 -1.96
N VAL A 186 -14.83 -30.98 -1.91
CA VAL A 186 -15.20 -32.31 -1.39
C VAL A 186 -16.16 -33.05 -2.32
N GLY A 187 -16.08 -34.39 -2.31
CA GLY A 187 -17.02 -35.29 -2.98
C GLY A 187 -16.60 -35.78 -4.38
N ARG A 188 -17.42 -36.67 -4.96
CA ARG A 188 -17.36 -37.10 -6.36
C ARG A 188 -18.79 -37.11 -6.93
N PRO A 189 -19.17 -36.17 -7.82
CA PRO A 189 -18.33 -35.11 -8.40
C PRO A 189 -17.90 -34.07 -7.36
N ALA A 190 -16.72 -33.49 -7.57
CA ALA A 190 -16.13 -32.53 -6.64
C ALA A 190 -16.96 -31.24 -6.61
N ARG A 191 -17.32 -30.80 -5.41
CA ARG A 191 -17.96 -29.49 -5.19
C ARG A 191 -16.90 -28.39 -5.20
N ALA A 192 -17.33 -27.17 -5.48
CA ALA A 192 -16.49 -25.98 -5.41
C ALA A 192 -15.80 -25.87 -4.04
N GLY A 193 -14.53 -25.44 -4.04
CA GLY A 193 -13.86 -24.99 -2.83
C GLY A 193 -14.17 -23.52 -2.57
N ILE A 194 -14.39 -23.13 -1.32
CA ILE A 194 -14.66 -21.75 -0.91
C ILE A 194 -13.68 -21.34 0.18
N LEU A 195 -13.08 -20.16 0.05
CA LEU A 195 -12.27 -19.54 1.09
C LEU A 195 -12.78 -18.12 1.34
N GLU A 196 -13.09 -17.82 2.59
CA GLU A 196 -13.47 -16.48 3.05
C GLU A 196 -12.37 -15.89 3.93
N ALA A 197 -11.94 -14.67 3.62
CA ALA A 197 -10.91 -13.96 4.34
C ALA A 197 -11.25 -12.47 4.50
N THR A 198 -10.54 -11.81 5.40
CA THR A 198 -10.61 -10.37 5.60
C THR A 198 -9.24 -9.76 5.47
N ASP A 199 -9.19 -8.52 5.02
CA ASP A 199 -7.96 -7.75 5.02
C ASP A 199 -8.26 -6.28 5.35
N ARG A 200 -7.26 -5.58 5.89
CA ARG A 200 -7.41 -4.26 6.50
C ARG A 200 -6.59 -3.21 5.77
N THR A 201 -7.12 -2.00 5.66
CA THR A 201 -6.37 -0.88 5.07
C THR A 201 -5.15 -0.48 5.92
N LEU A 202 -4.08 -0.04 5.25
CA LEU A 202 -2.77 0.12 5.89
C LEU A 202 -2.72 1.24 6.94
N LEU A 203 -3.48 2.32 6.80
CA LEU A 203 -3.50 3.41 7.78
C LEU A 203 -4.64 3.26 8.77
N VAL A 204 -5.88 3.41 8.30
CA VAL A 204 -7.06 3.47 9.18
C VAL A 204 -7.50 2.09 9.68
N GLY A 205 -7.24 1.01 8.92
CA GLY A 205 -7.64 -0.34 9.32
C GLY A 205 -9.09 -0.68 8.99
N PHE A 206 -9.70 -0.03 7.99
CA PHE A 206 -11.00 -0.44 7.46
C PHE A 206 -10.93 -1.90 7.00
N THR A 207 -11.91 -2.69 7.41
CA THR A 207 -11.97 -4.12 7.11
C THR A 207 -12.82 -4.35 5.87
N ASP A 208 -12.26 -5.05 4.89
CA ASP A 208 -12.94 -5.51 3.69
C ASP A 208 -13.03 -7.05 3.73
N ASP A 209 -14.11 -7.59 3.18
CA ASP A 209 -14.37 -9.02 3.10
C ASP A 209 -13.97 -9.54 1.71
N ILE A 210 -13.34 -10.70 1.66
CA ILE A 210 -12.93 -11.39 0.44
C ILE A 210 -13.48 -12.80 0.47
N VAL A 211 -14.11 -13.23 -0.63
CA VAL A 211 -14.51 -14.61 -0.86
C VAL A 211 -13.88 -15.08 -2.17
N ILE A 212 -13.34 -16.29 -2.14
CA ILE A 212 -12.68 -16.94 -3.26
C ILE A 212 -13.39 -18.26 -3.48
N ARG A 213 -13.88 -18.49 -4.69
CA ARG A 213 -14.51 -19.72 -5.11
C ARG A 213 -13.63 -20.37 -6.16
N VAL A 214 -13.27 -21.63 -5.95
CA VAL A 214 -12.51 -22.44 -6.90
C VAL A 214 -13.41 -23.56 -7.40
N GLU A 215 -13.60 -23.62 -8.71
CA GLU A 215 -14.43 -24.64 -9.38
C GLU A 215 -13.64 -25.25 -10.52
N GLY A 216 -13.80 -26.55 -10.77
CA GLY A 216 -12.99 -27.19 -11.78
C GLY A 216 -13.17 -28.70 -11.82
N ASN A 217 -12.22 -29.34 -12.49
CA ASN A 217 -12.11 -30.78 -12.61
C ASN A 217 -10.67 -31.22 -12.33
N ALA A 218 -10.33 -32.45 -12.72
CA ALA A 218 -9.01 -33.01 -12.47
C ALA A 218 -7.86 -32.34 -13.25
N THR A 219 -8.13 -31.50 -14.25
CA THR A 219 -7.10 -30.93 -15.14
C THR A 219 -7.18 -29.42 -15.29
N ARG A 220 -8.33 -28.80 -15.03
CA ARG A 220 -8.54 -27.36 -15.23
C ARG A 220 -9.49 -26.81 -14.18
N SER A 221 -9.14 -25.64 -13.67
CA SER A 221 -9.89 -24.95 -12.62
C SER A 221 -10.05 -23.46 -12.93
N ARG A 222 -11.08 -22.88 -12.34
CA ARG A 222 -11.43 -21.47 -12.37
C ARG A 222 -11.38 -20.92 -10.96
N VAL A 223 -10.78 -19.75 -10.81
CA VAL A 223 -10.73 -18.99 -9.55
C VAL A 223 -11.56 -17.73 -9.71
N ASP A 224 -12.72 -17.71 -9.07
CA ASP A 224 -13.56 -16.54 -8.95
C ASP A 224 -13.31 -15.87 -7.60
N VAL A 225 -13.22 -14.54 -7.60
CA VAL A 225 -12.93 -13.75 -6.41
C VAL A 225 -13.97 -12.65 -6.30
N ARG A 226 -14.42 -12.35 -5.09
CA ARG A 226 -15.16 -11.13 -4.77
C ARG A 226 -14.55 -10.46 -3.54
N SER A 227 -14.32 -9.16 -3.62
CA SER A 227 -13.80 -8.33 -2.54
C SER A 227 -14.78 -7.17 -2.31
N ALA A 228 -15.32 -7.04 -1.11
CA ALA A 228 -16.37 -6.07 -0.80
C ALA A 228 -16.11 -5.34 0.53
N SER A 229 -16.26 -4.02 0.51
CA SER A 229 -16.04 -3.18 1.68
C SER A 229 -17.20 -3.23 2.65
N ARG A 230 -16.89 -3.37 3.95
CA ARG A 230 -17.92 -3.35 5.01
C ARG A 230 -18.52 -1.97 5.22
N PHE A 231 -17.80 -0.90 4.91
CA PHE A 231 -18.25 0.47 5.15
C PHE A 231 -17.90 1.38 3.98
N GLY A 232 -18.71 2.42 3.78
CA GLY A 232 -18.55 3.38 2.69
C GLY A 232 -19.13 2.88 1.38
N THR A 233 -19.45 3.82 0.49
CA THR A 233 -20.00 3.55 -0.85
C THR A 233 -18.93 3.49 -1.93
N PHE A 234 -17.70 3.91 -1.61
CA PHE A 234 -16.60 4.02 -2.55
C PHE A 234 -15.29 3.56 -1.90
N ASP A 235 -14.62 2.61 -2.54
CA ASP A 235 -13.37 2.00 -2.04
C ASP A 235 -12.10 2.57 -2.69
N PHE A 236 -12.23 3.55 -3.58
CA PHE A 236 -11.11 4.13 -4.35
C PHE A 236 -10.30 3.11 -5.16
N GLY A 237 -10.92 2.01 -5.61
CA GLY A 237 -10.28 0.94 -6.39
C GLY A 237 -9.51 -0.08 -5.54
N GLN A 238 -9.61 -0.02 -4.21
CA GLN A 238 -8.87 -0.90 -3.31
C GLN A 238 -9.30 -2.37 -3.43
N ASN A 239 -10.58 -2.67 -3.64
CA ASN A 239 -11.05 -4.04 -3.84
C ASN A 239 -10.53 -4.61 -5.17
N ALA A 240 -10.53 -3.82 -6.25
CA ALA A 240 -9.95 -4.23 -7.52
C ALA A 240 -8.45 -4.54 -7.38
N ASN A 241 -7.70 -3.68 -6.67
CA ASN A 241 -6.29 -3.93 -6.37
C ASN A 241 -6.07 -5.20 -5.53
N ARG A 242 -6.98 -5.52 -4.61
CA ARG A 242 -6.94 -6.77 -3.84
C ARG A 242 -7.12 -8.01 -4.71
N VAL A 243 -8.15 -8.00 -5.56
CA VAL A 243 -8.42 -9.08 -6.49
C VAL A 243 -7.22 -9.31 -7.40
N ARG A 244 -6.67 -8.25 -8.01
CA ARG A 244 -5.47 -8.33 -8.85
C ARG A 244 -4.28 -8.95 -8.13
N ARG A 245 -4.00 -8.51 -6.89
CA ARG A 245 -2.88 -9.04 -6.09
C ARG A 245 -3.01 -10.52 -5.82
N LEU A 246 -4.23 -10.99 -5.48
CA LEU A 246 -4.48 -12.41 -5.28
C LEU A 246 -4.31 -13.20 -6.58
N LEU A 247 -4.96 -12.78 -7.66
CA LEU A 247 -4.88 -13.50 -8.93
C LEU A 247 -3.43 -13.58 -9.45
N ALA A 248 -2.66 -12.50 -9.31
CA ALA A 248 -1.25 -12.47 -9.67
C ALA A 248 -0.40 -13.43 -8.81
N GLU A 249 -0.67 -13.54 -7.50
CA GLU A 249 0.04 -14.46 -6.61
C GLU A 249 -0.30 -15.93 -6.95
N VAL A 250 -1.58 -16.24 -7.18
CA VAL A 250 -2.03 -17.58 -7.60
C VAL A 250 -1.37 -17.99 -8.91
N GLN A 251 -1.38 -17.10 -9.91
CA GLN A 251 -0.74 -17.36 -11.20
C GLN A 251 0.77 -17.56 -11.04
N ALA A 252 1.45 -16.70 -10.28
CA ALA A 252 2.89 -16.80 -10.08
C ALA A 252 3.30 -18.13 -9.43
N ARG A 253 2.47 -18.67 -8.52
CA ARG A 253 2.70 -19.97 -7.88
C ARG A 253 2.38 -21.15 -8.80
N ALA A 254 1.29 -21.07 -9.56
CA ALA A 254 0.96 -22.04 -10.60
C ALA A 254 2.10 -22.17 -11.63
N ASP A 255 2.71 -21.05 -12.03
CA ASP A 255 3.85 -21.04 -12.94
C ASP A 255 5.13 -21.59 -12.29
N ALA A 256 5.37 -21.25 -11.01
CA ALA A 256 6.59 -21.67 -10.30
C ALA A 256 6.67 -23.18 -10.04
N THR A 257 5.52 -23.84 -9.93
CA THR A 257 5.40 -25.28 -9.66
C THR A 257 5.30 -26.11 -10.94
N THR A 258 5.42 -25.50 -12.14
CA THR A 258 5.43 -26.23 -13.41
C THR A 258 6.84 -26.82 -13.66
N PRO A 259 6.99 -28.10 -14.04
CA PRO A 259 8.30 -28.74 -14.25
C PRO A 259 9.24 -27.97 -15.20
N SER A 260 8.69 -27.32 -16.23
CA SER A 260 9.43 -26.50 -17.19
C SER A 260 10.03 -25.22 -16.56
N ALA A 261 9.32 -24.55 -15.64
CA ALA A 261 9.79 -23.33 -14.98
C ALA A 261 10.94 -23.61 -13.99
N ILE A 262 10.92 -24.77 -13.33
CA ILE A 262 11.99 -25.24 -12.43
C ILE A 262 13.28 -25.50 -13.25
N ALA A 263 13.17 -26.08 -14.44
CA ALA A 263 14.29 -26.29 -15.35
C ALA A 263 14.90 -24.97 -15.86
N GLY A 264 14.07 -24.00 -16.26
CA GLY A 264 14.52 -22.67 -16.70
C GLY A 264 15.24 -21.87 -15.60
N ARG A 265 14.77 -21.95 -14.34
CA ARG A 265 15.43 -21.31 -13.19
C ARG A 265 16.78 -21.93 -12.85
N ARG A 266 16.96 -23.25 -13.01
CA ARG A 266 18.27 -23.91 -12.89
C ARG A 266 19.25 -23.43 -13.97
N GLY A 267 18.78 -23.30 -15.21
CA GLY A 267 19.58 -22.75 -16.32
C GLY A 267 20.05 -21.32 -16.05
N LEU A 268 19.17 -20.43 -15.61
CA LEU A 268 19.49 -19.03 -15.30
C LEU A 268 20.44 -18.85 -14.11
N ARG A 269 20.36 -19.72 -13.09
CA ARG A 269 21.32 -19.73 -11.98
C ARG A 269 22.71 -20.21 -12.43
N SER A 270 22.76 -21.24 -13.27
CA SER A 270 23.99 -21.74 -13.89
C SER A 270 24.70 -20.66 -14.72
N THR A 271 23.97 -19.96 -15.59
CA THR A 271 24.55 -18.92 -16.46
C THR A 271 25.04 -17.71 -15.67
N ARG A 272 24.30 -17.27 -14.64
CA ARG A 272 24.77 -16.19 -13.74
C ARG A 272 25.99 -16.61 -12.94
N ALA A 273 26.04 -17.82 -12.40
CA ALA A 273 27.22 -18.33 -11.70
C ALA A 273 28.44 -18.41 -12.63
N GLY A 274 28.26 -18.88 -13.87
CA GLY A 274 29.30 -18.89 -14.90
C GLY A 274 29.80 -17.50 -15.29
N ALA A 275 28.89 -16.52 -15.43
CA ALA A 275 29.24 -15.13 -15.73
C ALA A 275 30.04 -14.46 -14.58
N VAL A 276 29.67 -14.73 -13.32
CA VAL A 276 30.40 -14.24 -12.14
C VAL A 276 31.80 -14.86 -12.07
N LEU A 277 31.92 -16.17 -12.31
CA LEU A 277 33.21 -16.86 -12.36
C LEU A 277 34.13 -16.32 -13.46
N LYS A 278 33.58 -16.06 -14.66
CA LYS A 278 34.33 -15.47 -15.78
C LYS A 278 34.83 -14.06 -15.43
N LYS A 279 34.02 -13.26 -14.73
CA LYS A 279 34.39 -11.91 -14.27
C LYS A 279 35.48 -11.93 -13.20
N LEU A 280 35.45 -12.91 -12.29
CA LEU A 280 36.49 -13.11 -11.28
C LEU A 280 37.82 -13.52 -11.92
N LYS A 281 37.80 -14.51 -12.83
CA LYS A 281 39.00 -14.94 -13.57
C LYS A 281 39.64 -13.80 -14.37
N ALA A 282 38.83 -13.00 -15.07
CA ALA A 282 39.33 -11.83 -15.81
C ALA A 282 39.99 -10.78 -14.89
N ARG A 283 39.46 -10.62 -13.66
CA ARG A 283 40.03 -9.71 -12.66
C ARG A 283 41.37 -10.21 -12.11
N ASP A 284 41.48 -11.52 -11.87
CA ASP A 284 42.71 -12.15 -11.38
C ASP A 284 43.81 -12.12 -12.45
N GLN A 285 43.45 -12.36 -13.72
CA GLN A 285 44.37 -12.28 -14.85
C GLN A 285 44.93 -10.86 -15.04
N LYS A 286 44.07 -9.85 -14.98
CA LYS A 286 44.49 -8.44 -15.04
C LYS A 286 45.37 -8.03 -13.86
N LYS A 287 45.15 -8.63 -12.68
CA LYS A 287 45.99 -8.41 -11.49
C LYS A 287 47.36 -9.06 -11.65
N ALA A 288 47.44 -10.26 -12.23
CA ALA A 288 48.70 -10.95 -12.52
C ALA A 288 49.55 -10.20 -13.57
N GLU A 289 48.93 -9.72 -14.65
CA GLU A 289 49.59 -8.88 -15.66
C GLU A 289 50.18 -7.60 -15.03
N SER A 290 49.40 -6.90 -14.21
CA SER A 290 49.86 -5.68 -13.51
C SER A 290 51.00 -5.89 -12.49
N ARG A 291 51.21 -7.14 -12.06
CA ARG A 291 52.29 -7.52 -11.14
C ARG A 291 53.56 -7.81 -11.92
N SER A 292 53.44 -8.52 -13.04
CA SER A 292 54.54 -8.75 -13.98
C SER A 292 55.08 -7.45 -14.60
N GLU A 293 54.24 -6.44 -14.80
CA GLU A 293 54.67 -5.14 -15.34
C GLU A 293 55.45 -4.31 -14.30
N ARG A 294 55.05 -4.41 -13.03
CA ARG A 294 55.71 -3.73 -11.90
C ARG A 294 57.11 -4.29 -11.62
N ASP A 295 57.28 -5.61 -11.77
CA ASP A 295 58.56 -6.27 -11.57
C ASP A 295 59.57 -6.03 -12.72
N ARG A 296 59.15 -5.39 -13.82
CA ARG A 296 60.01 -5.06 -14.98
C ARG A 296 60.48 -3.60 -15.04
N ALA A 297 60.10 -2.73 -14.09
CA ALA A 297 60.52 -1.34 -14.09
C ALA A 297 61.89 -1.16 -13.38
N PRO A 298 62.94 -0.64 -14.06
CA PRO A 298 64.22 -0.37 -13.41
C PRO A 298 64.16 0.86 -12.49
N SER A 299 64.70 0.71 -11.28
CA SER A 299 64.76 1.74 -10.22
C SER A 299 65.85 2.79 -10.51
N SER A 300 65.47 4.01 -10.89
CA SER A 300 66.37 5.17 -10.99
C SER A 300 66.12 6.17 -9.85
N ALA A 301 66.93 6.09 -8.79
CA ALA A 301 66.96 7.09 -7.72
C ALA A 301 68.08 8.11 -7.98
N GLN A 302 67.72 9.33 -8.38
CA GLN A 302 68.64 10.45 -8.61
C GLN A 302 68.62 11.38 -7.39
N ARG A 303 69.78 11.56 -6.76
CA ARG A 303 70.00 12.35 -5.53
C ARG A 303 70.42 13.77 -5.92
N VAL A 304 69.60 14.79 -5.64
CA VAL A 304 69.92 16.20 -5.94
C VAL A 304 70.55 16.88 -4.72
N ARG A 305 71.73 17.49 -4.91
CA ARG A 305 72.46 18.37 -3.96
C ARG A 305 71.98 19.83 -4.12
N ALA A 306 71.85 20.55 -3.01
CA ALA A 306 71.58 21.99 -2.96
C ALA A 306 72.88 22.83 -3.05
N PRO A 307 72.87 24.04 -3.65
CA PRO A 307 74.00 24.96 -3.61
C PRO A 307 73.87 26.05 -2.52
N ARG A 308 75.03 26.48 -2.00
CA ARG A 308 75.24 27.58 -1.03
C ARG A 308 75.64 28.88 -1.72
N GLU A 309 75.23 29.99 -1.08
CA GLU A 309 75.90 31.31 -0.97
C GLU A 309 76.12 32.15 -2.26
N SER A 310 76.15 33.48 -2.28
CA SER A 310 75.83 34.58 -1.34
C SER A 310 76.12 35.91 -2.06
N GLN A 311 75.37 36.96 -1.71
CA GLN A 311 75.76 38.39 -1.68
C GLN A 311 76.14 39.18 -2.94
N ARG A 312 75.42 40.32 -3.02
CA ARG A 312 75.64 41.64 -3.66
C ARG A 312 75.44 41.77 -5.15
#